data_AF-A0A9D3BV97-F1
#
_entry.id   AF-A0A9D3BV97-F1
#
_cell.length_a   1.000
_cell.length_b   1.000
_cell.length_c   1.000
_cell.angle_alpha   90.00
_cell.angle_beta   90.00
_cell.angle_gamma   90.00
#
_symmetry.space_group_name_H-M   'P 1'
#
loop_
_entity.id
_entity.type
_entity.pdbx_description
1 polymer ?
#
loop_
_entity_poly.entity_id
_entity_poly.type
_entity_poly.pdbx_seq_one_letter_code
_entity_poly.pdbx_strand_id
1 'polypeptide(L)'
;MIYFDRIEVVNMLVPSAVVDIVRNYTADYDKTLIFNKIHHELNQFCSVHTLQEVYIELFDIIDENLKTALQKDLNAMAPGLTIQAVRVTKPKIPESIRRNFELMEAEKTRLLITAQTQKVVEKEAETERKKAIIEAQKVAQVAEIHFKQKVMEKETEKKISEIEDAAFLAREKAKADAEYYTAAKSAEANQLKLTPEYLELMKYQAIAANSKIYFGQDIPNMFVEGNNIPSKPLPSPDLPNTESDSFKRK
;
A
#
# COMPACT_ATOMS: atom_id res chain seq x y z
N MET A 1 46.48 20.20 -40.11
CA MET A 1 45.51 20.60 -41.16
C MET A 1 44.55 19.46 -41.33
N ILE A 2 43.24 19.72 -41.32
CA ILE A 2 42.21 18.70 -41.48
C ILE A 2 42.02 18.47 -42.98
N TYR A 3 41.90 17.21 -43.38
CA TYR A 3 41.62 16.85 -44.77
C TYR A 3 40.52 15.80 -44.84
N PHE A 4 39.75 15.88 -45.91
CA PHE A 4 38.71 14.94 -46.25
C PHE A 4 39.27 13.97 -47.27
N ASP A 5 39.27 12.68 -46.94
CA ASP A 5 39.94 11.65 -47.74
C ASP A 5 39.21 11.35 -49.03
N ARG A 6 37.88 11.28 -48.96
CA ARG A 6 37.02 10.93 -50.08
C ARG A 6 35.74 11.74 -50.04
N ILE A 7 35.37 12.23 -51.20
CA ILE A 7 34.12 12.94 -51.45
C ILE A 7 33.51 12.26 -52.67
N GLU A 8 32.32 11.71 -52.49
CA GLU A 8 31.58 11.03 -53.54
C GLU A 8 30.41 11.89 -53.96
N VAL A 9 30.29 12.13 -55.27
CA VAL A 9 29.22 12.94 -55.84
C VAL A 9 28.59 12.14 -56.97
N VAL A 10 27.27 12.02 -56.93
CA VAL A 10 26.48 11.41 -58.01
C VAL A 10 25.78 12.52 -58.76
N ASN A 11 26.17 12.75 -60.00
CA ASN A 11 25.56 13.74 -60.89
C ASN A 11 24.81 13.07 -62.04
N MET A 12 23.83 13.80 -62.59
CA MET A 12 23.07 13.42 -63.78
C MET A 12 23.06 14.60 -64.75
N LEU A 13 23.44 14.33 -66.00
CA LEU A 13 23.43 15.30 -67.07
C LEU A 13 22.29 14.98 -68.04
N VAL A 14 21.41 15.95 -68.27
CA VAL A 14 20.25 15.78 -69.16
C VAL A 14 20.73 15.75 -70.62
N PRO A 15 20.24 14.81 -71.47
CA PRO A 15 20.70 14.65 -72.86
C PRO A 15 20.64 15.93 -73.71
N SER A 16 19.63 16.79 -73.47
CA SER A 16 19.44 18.04 -74.21
C SER A 16 20.55 19.08 -73.96
N ALA A 17 21.23 19.02 -72.80
CA ALA A 17 22.24 19.99 -72.39
C ALA A 17 23.68 19.48 -72.55
N VAL A 18 23.86 18.22 -73.01
CA VAL A 18 25.19 17.58 -73.11
C VAL A 18 26.13 18.34 -74.04
N VAL A 19 25.65 18.72 -75.22
CA VAL A 19 26.48 19.37 -76.25
C VAL A 19 26.98 20.73 -75.76
N ASP A 20 26.12 21.52 -75.12
CA ASP A 20 26.46 22.86 -74.62
C ASP A 20 27.43 22.80 -73.45
N ILE A 21 27.23 21.87 -72.51
CA ILE A 21 28.10 21.71 -71.34
C ILE A 21 29.47 21.21 -71.74
N VAL A 22 29.56 20.21 -72.63
CA VAL A 22 30.86 19.70 -73.10
C VAL A 22 31.60 20.74 -73.95
N ARG A 23 30.88 21.58 -74.71
CA ARG A 23 31.49 22.65 -75.50
C ARG A 23 32.07 23.77 -74.64
N ASN A 24 31.40 24.13 -73.54
CA ASN A 24 31.81 25.23 -72.67
C ASN A 24 32.80 24.80 -71.59
N TYR A 25 32.66 23.59 -71.04
CA TYR A 25 33.40 23.12 -69.86
C TYR A 25 34.24 21.86 -70.11
N THR A 26 34.36 21.42 -71.37
CA THR A 26 35.09 20.22 -71.81
C THR A 26 34.47 18.89 -71.34
N ALA A 27 35.09 17.77 -71.72
CA ALA A 27 34.65 16.43 -71.31
C ALA A 27 34.78 16.20 -69.78
N ASP A 28 35.75 16.86 -69.13
CA ASP A 28 36.02 16.79 -67.69
C ASP A 28 35.30 17.94 -66.94
N TYR A 29 34.03 18.20 -67.27
CA TYR A 29 33.24 19.26 -66.63
C TYR A 29 33.05 19.01 -65.13
N ASP A 30 33.10 17.74 -64.70
CA ASP A 30 32.96 17.30 -63.31
C ASP A 30 34.06 17.85 -62.41
N LYS A 31 35.33 17.81 -62.85
CA LYS A 31 36.47 18.34 -62.08
C LYS A 31 36.32 19.82 -61.80
N THR A 32 35.96 20.59 -62.82
CA THR A 32 35.95 22.05 -62.76
C THR A 32 34.69 22.60 -62.09
N LEU A 33 33.51 22.06 -62.42
CA LEU A 33 32.23 22.55 -61.90
C LEU A 33 31.86 21.94 -60.55
N ILE A 34 32.25 20.69 -60.28
CA ILE A 34 31.83 19.97 -59.08
C ILE A 34 32.98 19.87 -58.08
N PHE A 35 34.09 19.20 -58.40
CA PHE A 35 35.13 18.92 -57.41
C PHE A 35 35.85 20.16 -56.89
N ASN A 36 36.24 21.08 -57.77
CA ASN A 36 36.87 22.34 -57.36
C ASN A 36 35.95 23.18 -56.46
N LYS A 37 34.65 23.19 -56.79
CA LYS A 37 33.66 23.95 -56.03
C LYS A 37 33.39 23.33 -54.67
N ILE A 38 33.34 22.00 -54.57
CA ILE A 38 33.20 21.30 -53.29
C ILE A 38 34.30 21.69 -52.31
N HIS A 39 35.56 21.68 -52.74
CA HIS A 39 36.65 22.05 -51.86
C HIS A 39 36.51 23.49 -51.34
N HIS A 40 36.04 24.42 -52.17
CA HIS A 40 35.78 25.79 -51.75
C HIS A 40 34.65 25.87 -50.71
N GLU A 41 33.50 25.26 -50.98
CA GLU A 41 32.34 25.26 -50.08
C GLU A 41 32.65 24.58 -48.74
N LEU A 42 33.37 23.46 -48.78
CA LEU A 42 33.77 22.72 -47.58
C LEU A 42 34.75 23.52 -46.73
N ASN A 43 35.71 24.21 -47.35
CA ASN A 43 36.64 25.09 -46.64
C ASN A 43 35.92 26.29 -46.02
N GLN A 44 34.92 26.85 -46.72
CA GLN A 44 34.08 27.91 -46.18
C GLN A 44 33.26 27.43 -44.98
N PHE A 45 32.66 26.24 -45.08
CA PHE A 45 31.93 25.62 -43.97
C PHE A 45 32.83 25.37 -42.75
N CYS A 46 34.04 24.84 -42.96
CA CYS A 46 35.03 24.60 -41.91
C CYS A 46 35.63 25.89 -41.32
N SER A 47 35.44 27.05 -41.96
CA SER A 47 35.91 28.34 -41.45
C SER A 47 34.90 28.98 -40.50
N VAL A 48 33.61 28.65 -40.64
CA VAL A 48 32.54 29.18 -39.79
C VAL A 48 32.32 28.32 -38.54
N HIS A 49 32.56 27.01 -38.66
CA HIS A 49 32.30 26.05 -37.59
C HIS A 49 33.57 25.54 -36.92
N THR A 50 33.45 25.17 -35.64
CA THR A 50 34.56 24.54 -34.93
C THR A 50 34.73 23.09 -35.37
N LEU A 51 35.95 22.55 -35.23
CA LEU A 51 36.24 21.14 -35.54
C LEU A 51 35.28 20.17 -34.82
N GLN A 52 34.94 20.47 -33.55
CA GLN A 52 34.07 19.63 -32.73
C GLN A 52 32.65 19.56 -33.30
N GLU A 53 32.06 20.72 -33.61
CA GLU A 53 30.72 20.81 -34.21
C GLU A 53 30.66 20.09 -35.55
N VAL A 54 31.66 20.30 -36.42
CA VAL A 54 31.76 19.66 -37.74
C VAL A 54 31.88 18.13 -37.62
N TYR A 55 32.59 17.63 -36.60
CA TYR A 55 32.88 16.20 -36.45
C TYR A 55 31.77 15.40 -35.75
N ILE A 56 31.06 16.02 -34.80
CA ILE A 56 30.08 15.34 -33.94
C ILE A 56 28.64 15.73 -34.30
N GLU A 57 28.35 17.03 -34.44
CA GLU A 57 26.96 17.54 -34.44
C GLU A 57 26.44 17.83 -35.85
N LEU A 58 27.28 18.40 -36.71
CA LEU A 58 26.88 18.93 -38.02
C LEU A 58 27.28 18.02 -39.18
N PHE A 59 27.99 16.91 -38.93
CA PHE A 59 28.51 16.05 -39.98
C PHE A 59 27.43 15.54 -40.94
N ASP A 60 26.29 15.10 -40.39
CA ASP A 60 25.17 14.58 -41.19
C ASP A 60 24.46 15.68 -42.00
N ILE A 61 24.64 16.95 -41.64
CA ILE A 61 24.02 18.11 -42.29
C ILE A 61 24.91 18.64 -43.43
N ILE A 62 26.22 18.40 -43.36
CA ILE A 62 27.18 18.85 -44.38
C ILE A 62 26.80 18.34 -45.77
N ASP A 63 26.41 17.06 -45.87
CA ASP A 63 26.05 16.43 -47.15
C ASP A 63 24.88 17.19 -47.84
N GLU A 64 23.82 17.50 -47.10
CA GLU A 64 22.64 18.21 -47.62
C GLU A 64 22.92 19.69 -47.92
N ASN A 65 23.69 20.36 -47.05
CA ASN A 65 24.12 21.74 -47.29
C ASN A 65 24.97 21.84 -48.56
N LEU A 66 25.92 20.91 -48.73
CA LEU A 66 26.81 20.87 -49.87
C LEU A 66 26.02 20.56 -51.16
N LYS A 67 25.10 19.59 -51.12
CA LYS A 67 24.19 19.31 -52.24
C LYS A 67 23.39 20.55 -52.66
N THR A 68 22.83 21.27 -51.69
CA THR A 68 22.00 22.45 -51.95
C THR A 68 22.82 23.60 -52.53
N ALA A 69 24.00 23.88 -51.96
CA ALA A 69 24.91 24.92 -52.42
C ALA A 69 25.39 24.66 -53.85
N LEU A 70 25.83 23.42 -54.14
CA LEU A 70 26.27 23.05 -55.48
C LEU A 70 25.13 23.11 -56.49
N GLN A 71 23.94 22.60 -56.15
CA GLN A 71 22.80 22.62 -57.07
C GLN A 71 22.39 24.06 -57.43
N LYS A 72 22.43 24.97 -56.47
CA LYS A 72 22.13 26.39 -56.69
C LYS A 72 23.06 27.02 -57.73
N ASP A 73 24.35 26.74 -57.62
CA ASP A 73 25.36 27.30 -58.53
C ASP A 73 25.30 26.63 -59.92
N LEU A 74 25.07 25.32 -59.97
CA LEU A 74 24.89 24.59 -61.22
C LEU A 74 23.65 25.04 -61.99
N ASN A 75 22.57 25.40 -61.30
CA ASN A 75 21.37 25.95 -61.94
C ASN A 75 21.66 27.26 -62.69
N ALA A 76 22.65 28.05 -62.25
CA ALA A 76 23.06 29.29 -62.91
C ALA A 76 24.11 29.07 -64.00
N MET A 77 25.09 28.20 -63.77
CA MET A 77 26.24 28.02 -64.66
C MET A 77 26.02 26.98 -65.78
N ALA A 78 25.25 25.94 -65.51
CA ALA A 78 25.08 24.77 -66.37
C ALA A 78 23.66 24.19 -66.22
N PRO A 79 22.63 24.86 -66.80
CA PRO A 79 21.25 24.37 -66.74
C PRO A 79 21.17 22.98 -67.42
N GLY A 80 20.70 21.98 -66.67
CA GLY A 80 20.62 20.59 -67.13
C GLY A 80 21.60 19.63 -66.45
N LEU A 81 22.47 20.12 -65.55
CA LEU A 81 23.27 19.29 -64.65
C LEU A 81 22.63 19.26 -63.25
N THR A 82 22.29 18.06 -62.76
CA THR A 82 21.68 17.87 -61.45
C THR A 82 22.53 16.95 -60.56
N ILE A 83 22.57 17.26 -59.28
CA ILE A 83 23.26 16.46 -58.27
C ILE A 83 22.22 15.60 -57.55
N GLN A 84 22.35 14.28 -57.65
CA GLN A 84 21.46 13.34 -56.97
C GLN A 84 21.80 13.23 -55.49
N ALA A 85 23.08 12.97 -55.18
CA ALA A 85 23.57 12.77 -53.84
C ALA A 85 25.03 13.21 -53.71
N VAL A 86 25.37 13.70 -52.53
CA VAL A 86 26.73 14.01 -52.11
C VAL A 86 26.98 13.27 -50.80
N ARG A 87 28.14 12.64 -50.67
CA ARG A 87 28.59 11.97 -49.46
C ARG A 87 30.01 12.40 -49.17
N VAL A 88 30.23 13.01 -48.02
CA VAL A 88 31.55 13.39 -47.54
C VAL A 88 32.01 12.38 -46.49
N THR A 89 33.25 11.92 -46.59
CA THR A 89 33.83 11.05 -45.53
C THR A 89 34.24 11.86 -44.32
N LYS A 90 34.28 11.22 -43.14
CA LYS A 90 34.71 11.91 -41.92
C LYS A 90 36.14 12.46 -42.07
N PRO A 91 36.39 13.73 -41.70
CA PRO A 91 37.70 14.32 -41.82
C PRO A 91 38.73 13.57 -40.96
N LYS A 92 39.94 13.40 -41.49
CA LYS A 92 41.05 12.82 -40.72
C LYS A 92 41.64 13.87 -39.79
N ILE A 93 41.45 13.66 -38.49
CA ILE A 93 42.00 14.50 -37.43
C ILE A 93 43.26 13.82 -36.86
N PRO A 94 44.33 14.58 -36.53
CA PRO A 94 45.51 14.05 -35.84
C PRO A 94 45.18 13.34 -34.53
N GLU A 95 45.93 12.28 -34.20
CA GLU A 95 45.69 11.47 -32.99
C GLU A 95 45.75 12.27 -31.68
N SER A 96 46.63 13.26 -31.59
CA SER A 96 46.76 14.11 -30.38
C SER A 96 45.45 14.82 -30.05
N ILE A 97 44.78 15.36 -31.07
CA ILE A 97 43.52 16.08 -30.94
C ILE A 97 42.37 15.08 -30.69
N ARG A 98 42.39 13.91 -31.35
CA ARG A 98 41.39 12.85 -31.15
C ARG A 98 41.32 12.39 -29.70
N ARG A 99 42.47 12.10 -29.08
CA ARG A 99 42.50 11.65 -27.66
C ARG A 99 41.94 12.71 -26.72
N ASN A 100 42.24 13.99 -26.98
CA ASN A 100 41.70 15.09 -26.18
C ASN A 100 40.17 15.21 -26.31
N PHE A 101 39.63 14.99 -27.51
CA PHE A 101 38.17 14.97 -27.73
C PHE A 101 37.48 13.80 -27.05
N GLU A 102 38.05 12.59 -27.13
CA GLU A 102 37.51 11.42 -26.45
C GLU A 102 37.45 11.64 -24.93
N LEU A 103 38.48 12.23 -24.34
CA LEU A 103 38.48 12.60 -22.92
C LEU A 103 37.45 13.69 -22.60
N MET A 104 37.37 14.76 -23.39
CA MET A 104 36.42 15.84 -23.17
C MET A 104 34.97 15.36 -23.27
N GLU A 105 34.64 14.54 -24.26
CA GLU A 105 33.29 13.98 -24.42
C GLU A 105 32.95 12.99 -23.31
N ALA A 106 33.92 12.18 -22.85
CA ALA A 106 33.74 11.31 -21.70
C ALA A 106 33.46 12.13 -20.42
N GLU A 107 34.18 13.24 -20.21
CA GLU A 107 33.96 14.14 -19.07
C GLU A 107 32.61 14.87 -19.17
N LYS A 108 32.24 15.38 -20.34
CA LYS A 108 30.94 16.02 -20.59
C LYS A 108 29.78 15.06 -20.31
N THR A 109 29.89 13.83 -20.79
CA THR A 109 28.92 12.76 -20.52
C THR A 109 28.86 12.44 -19.04
N ARG A 110 30.01 12.29 -18.36
CA ARG A 110 30.08 12.03 -16.92
C ARG A 110 29.44 13.16 -16.10
N LEU A 111 29.65 14.41 -16.49
CA LEU A 111 29.04 15.57 -15.83
C LEU A 111 27.52 15.56 -15.99
N LEU A 112 27.03 15.30 -17.21
CA LEU A 112 25.59 15.17 -17.47
C LEU A 112 24.95 14.03 -16.68
N ILE A 113 25.60 12.86 -16.63
CA ILE A 113 25.16 11.73 -15.81
C ILE A 113 25.12 12.13 -14.34
N THR A 114 26.20 12.72 -13.82
CA THR A 114 26.27 13.16 -12.41
C THR A 114 25.13 14.13 -12.08
N ALA A 115 24.92 15.16 -12.91
CA ALA A 115 23.84 16.13 -12.72
C ALA A 115 22.45 15.48 -12.75
N GLN A 116 22.23 14.50 -13.63
CA GLN A 116 20.96 13.78 -13.70
C GLN A 116 20.78 12.83 -12.52
N THR A 117 21.84 12.13 -12.09
CA THR A 117 21.79 11.27 -10.90
C THR A 117 21.52 12.07 -9.63
N GLN A 118 22.10 13.27 -9.48
CA GLN A 118 21.79 14.18 -8.37
C GLN A 118 20.30 14.53 -8.35
N LYS A 119 19.71 14.88 -9.49
CA LYS A 119 18.26 15.15 -9.58
C LYS A 119 17.40 13.93 -9.24
N VAL A 120 17.84 12.72 -9.58
CA VAL A 120 17.13 11.49 -9.21
C VAL A 120 17.18 11.28 -7.70
N VAL A 121 18.36 11.39 -7.10
CA VAL A 121 18.55 11.23 -5.64
C VAL A 121 17.73 12.26 -4.87
N GLU A 122 17.69 13.53 -5.32
CA GLU A 122 16.85 14.57 -4.70
C GLU A 122 15.36 14.19 -4.73
N LYS A 123 14.86 13.73 -5.88
CA LYS A 123 13.45 13.31 -6.03
C LYS A 123 13.14 12.04 -5.25
N GLU A 124 14.07 11.09 -5.19
CA GLU A 124 13.94 9.88 -4.39
C GLU A 124 13.87 10.21 -2.91
N ALA A 125 14.74 11.10 -2.41
CA ALA A 125 14.70 11.56 -1.02
C ALA A 125 13.38 12.28 -0.68
N GLU A 126 12.83 13.10 -1.58
CA GLU A 126 11.50 13.68 -1.40
C GLU A 126 10.38 12.62 -1.38
N THR A 127 10.51 11.60 -2.22
CA THR A 127 9.55 10.49 -2.30
C THR A 127 9.59 9.64 -1.03
N GLU A 128 10.77 9.33 -0.51
CA GLU A 128 10.95 8.62 0.76
C GLU A 128 10.37 9.40 1.94
N ARG A 129 10.60 10.72 1.99
CA ARG A 129 9.98 11.58 3.02
C ARG A 129 8.46 11.53 2.98
N LYS A 130 7.86 11.66 1.79
CA LYS A 130 6.40 11.55 1.62
C LYS A 130 5.89 10.17 2.00
N LYS A 131 6.61 9.11 1.61
CA LYS A 131 6.26 7.73 1.95
C LYS A 131 6.27 7.51 3.47
N ALA A 132 7.29 8.00 4.17
CA ALA A 132 7.39 7.91 5.63
C ALA A 132 6.24 8.65 6.34
N ILE A 133 5.84 9.83 5.85
CA ILE A 133 4.69 10.58 6.39
C ILE A 133 3.39 9.79 6.17
N ILE A 134 3.18 9.26 4.96
CA ILE A 134 1.98 8.46 4.64
C ILE A 134 1.93 7.19 5.49
N GLU A 135 3.07 6.54 5.72
CA GLU A 135 3.15 5.34 6.56
C GLU A 135 2.85 5.65 8.02
N ALA A 136 3.41 6.73 8.56
CA ALA A 136 3.10 7.19 9.92
C ALA A 136 1.61 7.54 10.09
N GLN A 137 1.02 8.25 9.11
CA GLN A 137 -0.41 8.56 9.11
C GLN A 137 -1.28 7.31 9.02
N LYS A 138 -0.90 6.34 8.18
CA LYS A 138 -1.61 5.06 8.06
C LYS A 138 -1.62 4.31 9.38
N VAL A 139 -0.47 4.22 10.07
CA VAL A 139 -0.39 3.56 11.38
C VAL A 139 -1.25 4.28 12.42
N ALA A 140 -1.23 5.62 12.44
CA ALA A 140 -2.08 6.40 13.34
C ALA A 140 -3.58 6.16 13.09
N GLN A 141 -4.02 6.13 11.84
CA GLN A 141 -5.43 5.83 11.48
C GLN A 141 -5.83 4.40 11.86
N VAL A 142 -4.97 3.42 11.62
CA VAL A 142 -5.23 2.02 12.01
C VAL A 142 -5.33 1.89 13.52
N ALA A 143 -4.47 2.58 14.28
CA ALA A 143 -4.55 2.62 15.74
C ALA A 143 -5.86 3.26 16.23
N GLU A 144 -6.31 4.34 15.60
CA GLU A 144 -7.59 4.99 15.91
C GLU A 144 -8.79 4.05 15.66
N ILE A 145 -8.79 3.30 14.55
CA ILE A 145 -9.84 2.31 14.25
C ILE A 145 -9.85 1.20 15.30
N HIS A 146 -8.69 0.65 15.65
CA HIS A 146 -8.58 -0.36 16.71
C HIS A 146 -9.05 0.16 18.06
N PHE A 147 -8.73 1.42 18.38
CA PHE A 147 -9.19 2.04 19.61
C PHE A 147 -10.73 2.20 19.62
N LYS A 148 -11.31 2.71 18.52
CA LYS A 148 -12.77 2.82 18.36
C LYS A 148 -13.46 1.46 18.48
N GLN A 149 -12.89 0.42 17.89
CA GLN A 149 -13.42 -0.94 18.00
C GLN A 149 -13.44 -1.41 19.47
N LYS A 150 -12.33 -1.24 20.20
CA LYS A 150 -12.26 -1.63 21.62
C LYS A 150 -13.22 -0.84 22.50
N VAL A 151 -13.38 0.46 22.26
CA VAL A 151 -14.35 1.29 22.99
C VAL A 151 -15.76 0.79 22.72
N MET A 152 -16.10 0.52 21.46
CA MET A 152 -17.41 -0.02 21.08
C MET A 152 -17.66 -1.38 21.74
N GLU A 153 -16.69 -2.29 21.73
CA GLU A 153 -16.78 -3.60 22.40
C GLU A 153 -17.08 -3.44 23.89
N LYS A 154 -16.35 -2.55 24.59
CA LYS A 154 -16.58 -2.29 26.03
C LYS A 154 -17.93 -1.62 26.31
N GLU A 155 -18.37 -0.70 25.46
CA GLU A 155 -19.71 -0.11 25.58
C GLU A 155 -20.81 -1.14 25.35
N THR A 156 -20.61 -2.07 24.41
CA THR A 156 -21.56 -3.17 24.19
C THR A 156 -21.58 -4.15 25.35
N GLU A 157 -20.43 -4.52 25.91
CA GLU A 157 -20.35 -5.34 27.13
C GLU A 157 -21.12 -4.68 28.28
N LYS A 158 -20.90 -3.38 28.51
CA LYS A 158 -21.62 -2.63 29.55
C LYS A 158 -23.14 -2.67 29.34
N LYS A 159 -23.61 -2.45 28.11
CA LYS A 159 -25.05 -2.53 27.78
C LYS A 159 -25.61 -3.93 28.00
N ILE A 160 -24.86 -4.98 27.66
CA ILE A 160 -25.29 -6.36 27.89
C ILE A 160 -25.42 -6.62 29.39
N SER A 161 -24.44 -6.22 30.20
CA SER A 161 -24.51 -6.36 31.66
C SER A 161 -25.70 -5.60 32.25
N GLU A 162 -25.97 -4.37 31.80
CA GLU A 162 -27.16 -3.62 32.25
C GLU A 162 -28.48 -4.34 31.91
N ILE A 163 -28.56 -4.96 30.73
CA ILE A 163 -29.73 -5.75 30.32
C ILE A 163 -29.85 -7.03 31.16
N GLU A 164 -28.74 -7.72 31.41
CA GLU A 164 -28.69 -8.93 32.23
C GLU A 164 -29.10 -8.66 33.67
N ASP A 165 -28.59 -7.58 34.28
CA ASP A 165 -28.96 -7.15 35.63
C ASP A 165 -30.46 -6.82 35.71
N ALA A 166 -30.99 -6.08 34.73
CA ALA A 166 -32.40 -5.77 34.65
C ALA A 166 -33.26 -7.04 34.47
N ALA A 167 -32.82 -7.98 33.63
CA ALA A 167 -33.49 -9.26 33.42
C ALA A 167 -33.45 -10.14 34.68
N PHE A 168 -32.33 -10.15 35.41
CA PHE A 168 -32.17 -10.89 36.65
C PHE A 168 -33.09 -10.33 37.74
N LEU A 169 -33.12 -9.00 37.93
CA LEU A 169 -34.04 -8.35 38.85
C LEU A 169 -35.50 -8.65 38.52
N ALA A 170 -35.89 -8.58 37.24
CA ALA A 170 -37.23 -8.90 36.80
C ALA A 170 -37.58 -10.38 37.08
N ARG A 171 -36.63 -11.30 36.88
CA ARG A 171 -36.80 -12.73 37.12
C ARG A 171 -36.94 -13.06 38.61
N GLU A 172 -36.07 -12.52 39.46
CA GLU A 172 -36.14 -12.72 40.91
C GLU A 172 -37.42 -12.14 41.49
N LYS A 173 -37.84 -10.96 41.03
CA LYS A 173 -39.12 -10.37 41.43
C LYS A 173 -40.31 -11.24 41.03
N ALA A 174 -40.35 -11.71 39.77
CA ALA A 174 -41.42 -12.60 39.30
C ALA A 174 -41.47 -13.92 40.08
N LYS A 175 -40.30 -14.47 40.46
CA LYS A 175 -40.21 -15.68 41.28
C LYS A 175 -40.72 -15.43 42.70
N ALA A 176 -40.30 -14.35 43.34
CA ALA A 176 -40.78 -13.96 44.66
C ALA A 176 -42.29 -13.70 44.67
N ASP A 177 -42.82 -13.02 43.64
CA ASP A 177 -44.26 -12.78 43.48
C ASP A 177 -45.04 -14.10 43.29
N ALA A 178 -44.49 -15.06 42.53
CA ALA A 178 -45.09 -16.38 42.34
C ALA A 178 -45.06 -17.23 43.62
N GLU A 179 -43.95 -17.23 44.37
CA GLU A 179 -43.82 -17.89 45.67
C GLU A 179 -44.79 -17.28 46.69
N TYR A 180 -44.91 -15.95 46.72
CA TYR A 180 -45.89 -15.26 47.57
C TYR A 180 -47.33 -15.64 47.19
N TYR A 181 -47.66 -15.63 45.90
CA TYR A 181 -49.02 -15.98 45.44
C TYR A 181 -49.38 -17.44 45.76
N THR A 182 -48.45 -18.38 45.53
CA THR A 182 -48.65 -19.80 45.86
C THR A 182 -48.78 -20.01 47.37
N ALA A 183 -47.93 -19.38 48.18
CA ALA A 183 -48.02 -19.44 49.64
C ALA A 183 -49.35 -18.85 50.14
N ALA A 184 -49.76 -17.68 49.64
CA ALA A 184 -51.02 -17.04 50.01
C ALA A 184 -52.24 -17.91 49.66
N LYS A 185 -52.28 -18.49 48.44
CA LYS A 185 -53.35 -19.40 48.04
C LYS A 185 -53.36 -20.69 48.84
N SER A 186 -52.19 -21.22 49.20
CA SER A 186 -52.09 -22.40 50.07
C SER A 186 -52.59 -22.10 51.49
N ALA A 187 -52.29 -20.91 52.03
CA ALA A 187 -52.78 -20.48 53.34
C ALA A 187 -54.30 -20.32 53.37
N GLU A 188 -54.87 -19.70 52.33
CA GLU A 188 -56.33 -19.59 52.14
C GLU A 188 -57.00 -20.98 52.01
N ALA A 189 -56.41 -21.87 51.22
CA ALA A 189 -56.89 -23.25 51.10
C ALA A 189 -56.80 -24.03 52.42
N ASN A 190 -55.75 -23.82 53.21
CA ASN A 190 -55.57 -24.47 54.51
C ASN A 190 -56.59 -23.96 55.54
N GLN A 191 -56.99 -22.68 55.47
CA GLN A 191 -58.09 -22.16 56.29
C GLN A 191 -59.43 -22.86 55.96
N LEU A 192 -59.72 -23.07 54.68
CA LEU A 192 -60.93 -23.78 54.25
C LEU A 192 -60.91 -25.28 54.60
N LYS A 193 -59.73 -25.90 54.59
CA LYS A 193 -59.53 -27.30 55.00
C LYS A 193 -59.59 -27.52 56.51
N LEU A 194 -59.72 -26.47 57.32
CA LEU A 194 -59.79 -26.57 58.77
C LEU A 194 -61.19 -27.01 59.25
N THR A 195 -61.63 -28.18 58.79
CA THR A 195 -62.85 -28.85 59.30
C THR A 195 -62.47 -30.01 60.20
N PRO A 196 -63.24 -30.31 61.26
CA PRO A 196 -62.90 -31.37 62.21
C PRO A 196 -62.82 -32.74 61.53
N GLU A 197 -63.64 -32.99 60.50
CA GLU A 197 -63.66 -34.26 59.75
C GLU A 197 -62.39 -34.44 58.90
N TYR A 198 -61.86 -33.36 58.31
CA TYR A 198 -60.64 -33.42 57.51
C TYR A 198 -59.40 -33.58 58.38
N LEU A 199 -59.36 -32.96 59.56
CA LEU A 199 -58.29 -33.15 60.54
C LEU A 199 -58.27 -34.57 61.09
N GLU A 200 -59.43 -35.18 61.32
CA GLU A 200 -59.52 -36.61 61.68
C GLU A 200 -59.02 -37.51 60.55
N LEU A 201 -59.46 -37.28 59.31
CA LEU A 201 -58.97 -38.03 58.15
C LEU A 201 -57.45 -37.90 58.00
N MET A 202 -56.91 -36.69 58.07
CA MET A 202 -55.47 -36.43 58.01
C MET A 202 -54.72 -37.07 59.18
N LYS A 203 -55.29 -37.08 60.39
CA LYS A 203 -54.72 -37.78 61.55
C LYS A 203 -54.66 -39.29 61.30
N TYR A 204 -55.75 -39.91 60.82
CA TYR A 204 -55.75 -41.34 60.49
C TYR A 204 -54.79 -41.65 59.35
N GLN A 205 -54.70 -40.79 58.33
CA GLN A 205 -53.77 -40.97 57.21
C GLN A 205 -52.30 -40.84 57.65
N ALA A 206 -51.99 -39.89 58.54
CA ALA A 206 -50.66 -39.74 59.13
C ALA A 206 -50.31 -40.92 60.06
N ILE A 207 -51.28 -41.44 60.82
CA ILE A 207 -51.12 -42.65 61.64
C ILE A 207 -50.87 -43.86 60.73
N ALA A 208 -51.62 -44.02 59.64
CA ALA A 208 -51.45 -45.12 58.69
C ALA A 208 -50.11 -45.06 57.93
N ALA A 209 -49.64 -43.85 57.58
CA ALA A 209 -48.34 -43.66 56.93
C ALA A 209 -47.16 -43.90 57.90
N ASN A 210 -47.33 -43.57 59.19
CA ASN A 210 -46.32 -43.80 60.22
C ASN A 210 -46.42 -45.18 60.91
N SER A 211 -47.48 -45.96 60.69
CA SER A 211 -47.59 -47.30 61.26
C SER A 211 -46.68 -48.28 60.53
N LYS A 212 -45.43 -48.39 61.01
CA LYS A 212 -44.56 -49.53 60.71
C LYS A 212 -45.04 -50.70 61.57
N ILE A 213 -45.64 -51.70 60.94
CA ILE A 213 -46.12 -52.92 61.62
C ILE A 213 -44.90 -53.79 61.95
N TYR A 214 -44.59 -53.95 63.24
CA TYR A 214 -43.53 -54.85 63.72
C TYR A 214 -44.19 -56.16 64.19
N PHE A 215 -43.80 -57.31 63.63
CA PHE A 215 -44.26 -58.65 64.04
C PHE A 215 -43.14 -59.39 64.80
N GLY A 216 -43.38 -59.81 66.06
CA GLY A 216 -42.44 -60.56 66.89
C GLY A 216 -42.99 -60.83 68.30
N GLN A 217 -42.47 -61.85 69.01
CA GLN A 217 -42.99 -62.34 70.30
C GLN A 217 -42.79 -61.39 71.51
N ASP A 218 -42.11 -60.24 71.35
CA ASP A 218 -42.01 -59.18 72.36
C ASP A 218 -42.10 -57.79 71.71
N ILE A 219 -43.12 -57.01 72.07
CA ILE A 219 -43.34 -55.64 71.56
C ILE A 219 -42.76 -54.62 72.56
N PRO A 220 -41.86 -53.69 72.14
CA PRO A 220 -41.36 -52.64 73.02
C PRO A 220 -42.45 -51.63 73.41
N ASN A 221 -42.65 -51.41 74.71
CA ASN A 221 -43.50 -50.34 75.27
C ASN A 221 -42.89 -48.95 75.01
N MET A 222 -42.97 -48.45 73.79
CA MET A 222 -42.56 -47.07 73.46
C MET A 222 -43.68 -46.29 72.76
N PHE A 223 -44.94 -46.62 73.06
CA PHE A 223 -46.09 -45.93 72.48
C PHE A 223 -47.24 -45.71 73.46
N VAL A 224 -46.99 -45.54 74.77
CA VAL A 224 -47.97 -44.93 75.67
C VAL A 224 -47.25 -44.26 76.85
N GLU A 225 -47.02 -42.95 76.76
CA GLU A 225 -46.87 -41.94 77.84
C GLU A 225 -46.29 -40.67 77.16
N GLY A 226 -46.88 -39.49 77.15
CA GLY A 226 -47.78 -38.89 78.13
C GLY A 226 -46.98 -37.95 79.06
N ASN A 227 -46.84 -36.69 78.64
CA ASN A 227 -46.37 -35.50 79.39
C ASN A 227 -44.87 -35.26 79.64
N ASN A 228 -44.49 -34.04 79.23
CA ASN A 228 -43.48 -33.12 79.79
C ASN A 228 -42.06 -33.64 80.06
N ILE A 229 -41.07 -33.05 79.38
CA ILE A 229 -39.84 -32.45 79.95
C ILE A 229 -39.02 -31.77 78.81
N PRO A 230 -38.42 -30.58 79.04
CA PRO A 230 -37.85 -29.73 77.98
C PRO A 230 -36.40 -30.10 77.65
N SER A 231 -36.01 -30.00 76.38
CA SER A 231 -34.60 -30.14 75.95
C SER A 231 -34.05 -28.83 75.37
N LYS A 232 -33.28 -28.17 76.25
CA LYS A 232 -32.08 -27.33 76.10
C LYS A 232 -31.66 -26.84 74.68
N PRO A 233 -31.23 -25.57 74.55
CA PRO A 233 -30.78 -25.01 73.26
C PRO A 233 -29.34 -25.43 72.92
N LEU A 234 -29.12 -25.72 71.63
CA LEU A 234 -27.80 -25.97 71.03
C LEU A 234 -27.15 -24.64 70.57
N PRO A 235 -25.81 -24.49 70.67
CA PRO A 235 -25.12 -23.25 70.34
C PRO A 235 -24.81 -23.14 68.84
N SER A 236 -24.89 -21.92 68.31
CA SER A 236 -24.45 -21.53 66.97
C SER A 236 -22.92 -21.46 66.86
N PRO A 237 -22.29 -21.96 65.78
CA PRO A 237 -20.90 -21.68 65.48
C PRO A 237 -20.72 -20.48 64.53
N ASP A 238 -19.68 -19.72 64.83
CA ASP A 238 -19.29 -18.38 64.36
C ASP A 238 -18.91 -18.26 62.87
N LEU A 239 -19.10 -17.03 62.35
CA LEU A 239 -18.50 -16.54 61.09
C LEU A 239 -16.98 -16.30 61.25
N PRO A 240 -16.15 -16.60 60.23
CA PRO A 240 -14.76 -16.16 60.22
C PRO A 240 -14.62 -14.69 59.80
N ASN A 241 -13.94 -13.92 60.65
CA ASN A 241 -13.53 -12.53 60.44
C ASN A 241 -12.51 -12.38 59.31
N THR A 242 -12.67 -11.29 58.58
CA THR A 242 -11.74 -10.68 57.62
C THR A 242 -10.42 -10.27 58.30
N GLU A 243 -9.29 -10.79 57.83
CA GLU A 243 -7.96 -10.25 58.14
C GLU A 243 -7.62 -9.11 57.18
N SER A 244 -7.44 -7.93 57.77
CA SER A 244 -6.79 -6.77 57.19
C SER A 244 -5.27 -6.95 57.25
N ASP A 245 -4.61 -7.08 56.11
CA ASP A 245 -3.15 -7.03 56.04
C ASP A 245 -2.71 -5.78 55.26
N SER A 246 -2.13 -4.84 56.00
CA SER A 246 -1.54 -3.62 55.47
C SER A 246 -0.12 -3.47 56.00
N PHE A 247 0.77 -3.06 55.09
CA PHE A 247 2.15 -2.62 55.26
C PHE A 247 3.26 -3.66 55.44
N LYS A 248 4.08 -3.80 54.39
CA LYS A 248 5.52 -3.52 54.51
C LYS A 248 6.16 -3.03 53.20
N ARG A 249 6.95 -1.96 53.39
CA ARG A 249 7.81 -1.22 52.47
C ARG A 249 8.84 -2.11 51.76
N LYS A 250 9.02 -1.91 50.45
CA LYS A 250 10.25 -1.41 49.82
C LYS A 250 10.00 -1.09 48.36
#